data_AF-A0A1N7MCT0-F1
#
_entry.id   AF-A0A1N7MCT0-F1
#
_cell.length_a   1.000
_cell.length_b   1.000
_cell.length_c   1.000
_cell.angle_alpha   90.00
_cell.angle_beta   90.00
_cell.angle_gamma   90.00
#
_symmetry.space_group_name_H-M   'P 1'
#
loop_
_entity.id
_entity.type
_entity.pdbx_description
1 polymer ?
#
loop_
_entity_poly.entity_id
_entity_poly.type
_entity_poly.pdbx_seq_one_letter_code
_entity_poly.pdbx_strand_id
1 'polypeptide(L)' 'MRRLAITCALLLAACGADPAPPPLAGLDLAPCAGWTGGVPDTEQRLMRAAAAERAGRLCANAKLVAVGEGAGSRE' A
#
# COMPACT_ATOMS: atom_id res chain seq x y z
N MET A 1 -22.66 -28.55 -28.59
CA MET A 1 -22.74 -28.96 -27.16
C MET A 1 -21.36 -29.16 -26.52
N ARG A 2 -20.46 -29.96 -27.09
CA ARG A 2 -19.09 -30.20 -26.56
C ARG A 2 -18.23 -28.94 -26.41
N ARG A 3 -18.35 -27.96 -27.32
CA ARG A 3 -17.61 -26.69 -27.24
C ARG A 3 -18.03 -25.84 -26.05
N LEU A 4 -19.34 -25.72 -25.81
CA LEU A 4 -19.92 -25.01 -24.65
C LEU A 4 -19.46 -25.61 -23.33
N ALA A 5 -19.42 -26.95 -23.23
CA ALA A 5 -18.95 -27.63 -22.03
C ALA A 5 -17.46 -27.32 -21.72
N ILE A 6 -16.62 -27.23 -22.75
CA ILE A 6 -15.20 -26.86 -22.60
C ILE A 6 -15.06 -25.39 -22.16
N THR A 7 -15.82 -24.47 -22.76
CA THR A 7 -15.77 -23.05 -22.37
C THR A 7 -16.24 -22.84 -20.93
N CYS A 8 -17.33 -23.51 -20.53
CA CYS A 8 -17.80 -23.47 -19.15
C CYS A 8 -16.77 -24.05 -18.17
N ALA A 9 -16.14 -25.19 -18.50
CA ALA A 9 -15.11 -25.79 -17.66
C ALA A 9 -13.89 -24.86 -17.49
N LEU A 10 -13.47 -24.16 -18.53
CA LEU A 10 -12.38 -23.16 -18.46
C LEU A 10 -12.77 -21.94 -17.61
N LEU A 11 -14.00 -21.45 -17.72
CA LEU A 11 -14.50 -20.34 -16.91
C LEU A 11 -14.63 -20.73 -15.42
N LEU A 12 -15.06 -21.95 -15.14
CA LEU A 12 -15.11 -22.50 -13.78
C LEU A 12 -13.71 -22.74 -13.20
N ALA A 13 -12.74 -23.18 -14.01
CA ALA A 13 -11.34 -23.33 -13.59
C ALA A 13 -10.64 -21.99 -13.33
N ALA A 14 -11.11 -20.90 -13.95
CA ALA A 14 -10.62 -19.54 -13.68
C ALA A 14 -11.17 -18.97 -12.35
N CYS A 15 -12.20 -19.58 -11.77
CA CYS A 15 -12.72 -19.23 -10.46
C CYS A 15 -11.97 -20.02 -9.37
N GLY A 16 -10.65 -19.85 -9.32
CA GLY A 16 -9.82 -20.30 -8.21
C GLY A 16 -10.02 -19.39 -6.99
N ALA A 17 -9.71 -19.89 -5.79
CA ALA A 17 -9.69 -19.05 -4.59
C ALA A 17 -8.77 -17.85 -4.84
N ASP A 18 -9.27 -16.63 -4.59
CA ASP A 18 -8.43 -15.44 -4.59
C ASP A 18 -7.22 -15.73 -3.68
N PRO A 19 -5.99 -15.47 -4.15
CA PRO A 19 -4.83 -15.62 -3.28
C PRO A 19 -5.11 -14.77 -2.04
N ALA A 20 -5.09 -15.42 -0.86
CA ALA A 20 -5.31 -14.71 0.39
C ALA A 20 -4.38 -13.49 0.41
N PRO A 21 -4.90 -12.28 0.74
CA PRO A 21 -4.07 -11.10 0.76
C PRO A 21 -2.86 -11.38 1.67
N PRO A 22 -1.67 -10.88 1.31
CA PRO A 22 -0.48 -11.12 2.10
C PRO A 22 -0.76 -10.72 3.55
N PRO A 23 -0.30 -11.53 4.52
CA PRO A 23 -0.58 -11.26 5.92
C PRO A 23 -0.03 -9.89 6.27
N LEU A 24 -0.90 -8.96 6.65
CA LEU A 24 -0.52 -7.64 7.15
C LEU A 24 0.12 -7.70 8.55
N ALA A 25 0.16 -8.89 9.14
CA ALA A 25 0.73 -9.15 10.46
C ALA A 25 2.22 -8.78 10.45
N GLY A 26 2.60 -7.85 11.33
CA GLY A 26 3.97 -7.34 11.45
C GLY A 26 4.26 -6.07 10.64
N LEU A 27 3.33 -5.62 9.79
CA LEU A 27 3.44 -4.30 9.14
C LEU A 27 3.05 -3.18 10.11
N ASP A 28 3.84 -2.11 10.10
CA ASP A 28 3.49 -0.90 10.84
C ASP A 28 2.45 -0.07 10.06
N LEU A 29 1.18 -0.27 10.41
CA LEU A 29 0.03 0.44 9.83
C LEU A 29 -0.28 1.78 10.49
N ALA A 30 0.52 2.24 11.45
CA ALA A 30 0.30 3.55 12.06
C ALA A 30 0.42 4.67 11.02
N PRO A 31 -0.40 5.72 11.07
CA PRO A 31 -0.28 6.82 10.12
C PRO A 31 1.06 7.55 10.29
N CYS A 32 1.68 7.95 9.18
CA CYS A 32 2.83 8.84 9.21
C CYS A 32 2.34 10.29 9.37
N ALA A 33 2.80 10.95 10.43
CA ALA A 33 2.40 12.33 10.72
C ALA A 33 2.98 13.31 9.67
N GLY A 34 2.13 14.24 9.22
CA GLY A 34 2.50 15.39 8.40
C GLY A 34 2.31 16.70 9.15
N TRP A 35 2.10 17.80 8.42
CA TRP A 35 1.75 19.08 9.02
C TRP A 35 0.32 19.04 9.60
N THR A 36 0.19 19.36 10.89
CA THR A 36 -1.11 19.40 11.59
C THR A 36 -1.59 20.81 11.87
N GLY A 37 -0.80 21.84 11.54
CA GLY A 37 -1.23 23.22 11.65
C GLY A 37 -2.23 23.59 10.55
N GLY A 38 -2.90 24.74 10.72
CA GLY A 38 -3.70 25.34 9.64
C GLY A 38 -2.86 25.76 8.43
N VAL A 39 -3.52 26.36 7.45
CA VAL A 39 -2.86 26.88 6.24
C VAL A 39 -1.72 27.83 6.64
N PRO A 40 -0.47 27.60 6.18
CA PRO A 40 0.65 28.46 6.52
C PRO A 40 0.51 29.83 5.84
N ASP A 41 0.48 30.88 6.67
CA ASP A 41 0.31 32.28 6.27
C ASP A 41 1.62 33.09 6.32
N THR A 42 2.70 32.48 6.82
CA THR A 42 4.03 33.08 6.86
C THR A 42 5.06 32.12 6.27
N GLU A 43 6.16 32.67 5.76
CA GLU A 43 7.28 31.88 5.23
C GLU A 43 7.82 30.88 6.26
N GLN A 44 7.96 31.31 7.52
CA GLN A 44 8.42 30.42 8.59
C GLN A 44 7.47 29.23 8.79
N ARG A 45 6.16 29.45 8.73
CA ARG A 45 5.17 28.37 8.86
C ARG A 45 5.14 27.49 7.62
N LEU A 46 5.34 28.05 6.44
CA LEU A 46 5.45 27.31 5.19
C LEU A 46 6.66 26.35 5.24
N MET A 47 7.81 26.83 5.70
CA MET A 47 9.01 26.02 5.87
C MET A 47 8.81 24.88 6.87
N ARG A 48 8.14 25.16 8.00
CA ARG A 48 7.80 24.12 9.00
C ARG A 48 6.82 23.09 8.44
N ALA A 49 5.79 23.54 7.72
CA ALA A 49 4.82 22.66 7.07
C ALA A 49 5.52 21.75 6.04
N ALA A 50 6.33 22.33 5.15
CA ALA A 50 7.08 21.57 4.15
C ALA A 50 8.03 20.55 4.78
N ALA A 51 8.71 20.90 5.87
CA ALA A 51 9.59 19.98 6.60
C ALA A 51 8.79 18.81 7.22
N ALA A 52 7.64 19.09 7.84
CA ALA A 52 6.77 18.06 8.40
C ALA A 52 6.22 17.12 7.32
N GLU A 53 5.76 17.66 6.19
CA GLU A 53 5.29 16.87 5.04
C GLU A 53 6.40 15.98 4.47
N ARG A 54 7.62 16.52 4.33
CA ARG A 54 8.77 15.73 3.90
C ARG A 54 9.04 14.57 4.87
N ALA A 55 9.02 14.82 6.18
CA ALA A 55 9.21 13.78 7.18
C ALA A 55 8.14 12.69 7.10
N GLY A 56 6.86 13.08 6.96
CA GLY A 56 5.75 12.17 6.78
C GLY A 56 5.90 11.29 5.53
N ARG A 57 6.32 11.87 4.40
CA ARG A 57 6.60 11.13 3.16
C ARG A 57 7.74 10.13 3.31
N LEU A 58 8.83 10.50 3.98
CA LEU A 58 9.95 9.59 4.22
C LEU A 58 9.53 8.40 5.11
N CYS A 59 8.74 8.66 6.15
CA CYS A 59 8.13 7.60 6.97
C CYS A 59 7.28 6.65 6.13
N ALA A 60 6.39 7.18 5.29
CA ALA A 60 5.50 6.36 4.47
C ALA A 60 6.29 5.51 3.46
N ASN A 61 7.30 6.10 2.82
CA ASN A 61 8.17 5.38 1.89
C ASN A 61 8.94 4.25 2.57
N ALA A 62 9.46 4.47 3.79
CA ALA A 62 10.14 3.41 4.54
C ALA A 62 9.20 2.21 4.83
N LYS A 63 7.94 2.48 5.17
CA LYS A 63 6.92 1.43 5.39
C LYS A 63 6.62 0.67 4.10
N LEU A 64 6.49 1.38 2.96
CA LEU A 64 6.27 0.74 1.66
C LEU A 64 7.46 -0.13 1.23
N VAL A 65 8.69 0.30 1.49
CA VAL A 65 9.89 -0.50 1.25
C VAL A 65 9.86 -1.78 2.09
N ALA A 66 9.54 -1.69 3.38
CA ALA A 66 9.42 -2.86 4.26
C ALA A 66 8.35 -3.86 3.78
N VAL A 67 7.24 -3.37 3.19
CA VAL A 67 6.25 -4.25 2.54
C VAL A 67 6.86 -4.97 1.33
N GLY A 68 7.62 -4.28 0.49
CA GLY A 68 8.30 -4.87 -0.67
C GLY A 68 9.32 -5.94 -0.27
N GLU A 69 10.10 -5.69 0.78
CA GLU A 69 11.08 -6.65 1.31
C GLU A 69 10.41 -7.87 1.96
N GLY A 70 9.34 -7.66 2.74
CA GLY A 70 8.59 -8.74 3.37
C GLY A 70 7.78 -9.60 2.39
N ALA A 71 7.36 -9.03 1.26
CA ALA A 71 6.63 -9.75 0.20
C ALA A 71 7.55 -10.54 -0.75
N GLY A 72 8.86 -10.23 -0.78
CA GLY A 72 9.86 -10.83 -1.67
C GLY A 72 10.62 -12.05 -1.09
N SER A 73 10.45 -12.41 0.18
CA SER A 73 11.17 -13.53 0.81
C SER A 73 10.53 -14.91 0.52
N ARG A 74 10.17 -15.15 -0.74
CA ARG A 74 9.70 -16.46 -1.22
C ARG A 74 10.28 -16.75 -2.61
N GLU A 75 11.60 -16.85 -2.67
CA GLU A 75 12.34 -17.55 -3.73
C GLU A 75 13.35 -18.50 -3.08
#